data_AF-A0A7C5N809-F1
#
_entry.id   AF-A0A7C5N809-F1
#
_cell.length_a   1.000
_cell.length_b   1.000
_cell.length_c   1.000
_cell.angle_alpha   90.00
_cell.angle_beta   90.00
_cell.angle_gamma   90.00
#
_symmetry.space_group_name_H-M   'P 1'
#
loop_
_entity.id
_entity.type
_entity.pdbx_description
1 polymer ?
#
loop_
_entity_poly.entity_id
_entity_poly.type
_entity_poly.pdbx_seq_one_letter_code
_entity_poly.pdbx_strand_id
1 'polypeptide(L)'
;MANFPRDSQGIIDWVKTLESGLINPRKSVDGRGDMFPVDFDIIFKNTASMPHVRFPHLAHTEWLTCANCHPLIFIPQKGANPISMSAIIQGEYCGVCHGKVAFPPTMNCGRCHSVANEVGLLR
;
A
#
# COMPACT_ATOMS: atom_id res chain seq x y z
N MET A 1 -7.33 20.32 -1.30
CA MET A 1 -7.17 19.08 -2.09
C MET A 1 -8.04 19.05 -3.37
N ALA A 2 -8.65 20.17 -3.80
CA ALA A 2 -9.51 20.18 -4.99
C ALA A 2 -8.74 19.85 -6.28
N ASN A 3 -7.49 20.28 -6.31
CA ASN A 3 -6.52 20.21 -7.39
C ASN A 3 -5.57 19.00 -7.28
N PHE A 4 -5.86 18.04 -6.39
CA PHE A 4 -5.08 16.81 -6.30
C PHE A 4 -5.45 15.85 -7.44
N PRO A 5 -4.47 15.14 -8.02
CA PRO A 5 -4.72 14.12 -9.02
C PRO A 5 -5.65 13.03 -8.49
N ARG A 6 -6.49 12.50 -9.39
CA ARG A 6 -7.45 11.44 -9.09
C ARG A 6 -7.33 10.32 -10.11
N ASP A 7 -7.72 9.13 -9.71
CA ASP A 7 -7.86 8.00 -10.63
C ASP A 7 -9.16 8.04 -11.43
N SER A 8 -9.37 7.01 -12.26
CA SER A 8 -10.57 6.86 -13.06
C SER A 8 -11.87 6.70 -12.25
N GLN A 9 -11.76 6.40 -10.95
CA GLN A 9 -12.89 6.31 -10.02
C GLN A 9 -13.06 7.61 -9.21
N GLY A 10 -12.26 8.64 -9.47
CA GLY A 10 -12.32 9.92 -8.77
C GLY A 10 -11.67 9.90 -7.38
N ILE A 11 -10.96 8.84 -7.00
CA ILE A 11 -10.24 8.74 -5.72
C ILE A 11 -8.90 9.46 -5.85
N ILE A 12 -8.50 10.21 -4.80
CA ILE A 12 -7.21 10.91 -4.78
C ILE A 12 -6.07 9.91 -4.95
N ASP A 13 -5.19 10.20 -5.89
CA ASP A 13 -3.94 9.50 -6.05
C ASP A 13 -2.87 10.14 -5.17
N TRP A 14 -2.73 9.62 -3.95
CA TRP A 14 -1.80 10.15 -2.96
C TRP A 14 -0.34 10.03 -3.38
N VAL A 15 0.02 8.97 -4.12
CA VAL A 15 1.39 8.78 -4.63
C VAL A 15 1.70 9.89 -5.64
N LYS A 16 0.85 10.06 -6.65
CA LYS A 16 1.04 11.13 -7.64
C LYS A 16 0.97 12.53 -7.03
N THR A 17 0.18 12.71 -5.97
CA THR A 17 0.11 13.97 -5.22
C THR A 17 1.45 14.29 -4.55
N LEU A 18 2.10 13.29 -3.96
CA LEU A 18 3.42 13.43 -3.35
C LEU A 18 4.50 13.67 -4.40
N GLU A 19 4.56 12.83 -5.44
CA GLU A 19 5.56 12.92 -6.52
C GLU A 19 5.51 14.26 -7.27
N SER A 20 4.32 14.85 -7.41
CA SER A 20 4.14 16.16 -8.05
C SER A 20 4.45 17.35 -7.14
N GLY A 21 4.82 17.11 -5.88
CA GLY A 21 5.14 18.17 -4.91
C GLY A 21 3.92 18.98 -4.44
N LEU A 22 2.69 18.52 -4.72
CA LEU A 22 1.46 19.16 -4.23
C LEU A 22 1.31 19.05 -2.71
N ILE A 23 2.03 18.09 -2.11
CA ILE A 23 2.23 17.97 -0.67
C ILE A 23 3.71 17.81 -0.37
N ASN A 24 4.15 18.36 0.77
CA ASN A 24 5.50 18.17 1.30
C ASN A 24 5.40 17.81 2.78
N PRO A 25 5.26 16.53 3.12
CA PRO A 25 5.07 16.12 4.50
C PRO A 25 6.29 16.39 5.38
N ARG A 26 6.04 16.67 6.65
CA ARG A 26 7.14 16.81 7.63
C ARG A 26 7.85 15.48 7.81
N LYS A 27 9.18 15.53 7.81
CA LYS A 27 10.06 14.36 8.02
C LYS A 27 10.05 13.83 9.45
N SER A 28 9.75 14.71 10.41
CA SER A 28 9.69 14.39 11.84
C SER A 28 8.81 15.39 12.59
N VAL A 29 8.58 15.13 13.88
CA VAL A 29 7.80 16.02 14.76
C VAL A 29 8.44 17.40 14.89
N ASP A 30 9.76 17.48 14.98
CA ASP A 30 10.52 18.73 15.10
C ASP A 30 10.97 19.31 13.76
N GLY A 31 10.65 18.63 12.65
CA GLY A 31 11.01 19.02 11.28
C GLY A 31 12.47 18.75 10.90
N ARG A 32 13.27 18.11 11.77
CA ARG A 32 14.67 17.77 11.50
C ARG A 32 14.85 16.28 11.19
N GLY A 33 15.97 15.94 10.55
CA GLY A 33 16.28 14.57 10.14
C GLY A 33 15.72 14.22 8.75
N ASP A 34 15.99 13.00 8.32
CA ASP A 34 15.62 12.51 6.99
C ASP A 34 14.69 11.30 7.08
N MET A 35 13.81 11.19 6.08
CA MET A 35 13.06 9.97 5.83
C MET A 35 13.98 8.99 5.10
N PHE A 36 13.86 7.71 5.46
CA PHE A 36 14.60 6.63 4.81
C PHE A 36 13.60 5.76 4.04
N PRO A 37 13.14 6.21 2.85
CA PRO A 37 12.29 5.38 2.02
C PRO A 37 13.07 4.15 1.57
N VAL A 38 12.37 3.04 1.41
CA VAL A 38 12.97 1.78 0.99
C VAL A 38 12.29 1.30 -0.27
N ASP A 39 13.08 0.99 -1.30
CA ASP A 39 12.59 0.60 -2.62
C ASP A 39 12.75 -0.90 -2.86
N PHE A 40 11.77 -1.66 -2.36
CA PHE A 40 11.56 -3.04 -2.77
C PHE A 40 10.10 -3.44 -2.64
N ASP A 41 9.73 -4.45 -3.42
CA ASP A 41 8.38 -5.01 -3.42
C ASP A 41 8.29 -6.31 -2.64
N ILE A 42 7.15 -6.53 -1.99
CA ILE A 42 6.71 -7.86 -1.55
C ILE A 42 5.61 -8.34 -2.49
N ILE A 43 5.77 -9.57 -2.99
CA ILE A 43 4.75 -10.24 -3.79
C ILE A 43 4.02 -11.28 -2.94
N PHE A 44 2.75 -11.03 -2.64
CA PHE A 44 1.88 -12.00 -1.99
C PHE A 44 1.23 -12.90 -3.04
N LYS A 45 1.54 -14.19 -2.97
CA LYS A 45 1.06 -15.20 -3.92
C LYS A 45 -0.22 -15.93 -3.49
N ASN A 46 -0.65 -15.79 -2.22
CA ASN A 46 -1.85 -16.44 -1.71
C ASN A 46 -3.13 -15.67 -2.09
N THR A 47 -3.41 -15.58 -3.39
CA THR A 47 -4.50 -14.74 -3.96
C THR A 47 -5.59 -15.55 -4.66
N ALA A 48 -5.62 -16.87 -4.46
CA ALA A 48 -6.52 -17.79 -5.14
C ALA A 48 -6.46 -17.61 -6.67
N SER A 49 -7.59 -17.27 -7.32
CA SER A 49 -7.65 -17.04 -8.77
C SER A 49 -7.27 -15.62 -9.19
N MET A 50 -7.19 -14.67 -8.26
CA MET A 50 -6.83 -13.29 -8.56
C MET A 50 -5.32 -13.17 -8.81
N PRO A 51 -4.87 -12.21 -9.63
CA PRO A 51 -3.44 -11.91 -9.77
C PRO A 51 -2.74 -11.77 -8.42
N HIS A 52 -1.45 -12.09 -8.35
CA HIS A 52 -0.62 -11.86 -7.18
C HIS A 52 -0.67 -10.38 -6.76
N VAL A 53 -0.57 -10.15 -5.45
CA VAL A 53 -0.57 -8.79 -4.90
C VAL A 53 0.86 -8.28 -4.82
N ARG A 54 1.09 -7.08 -5.35
CA ARG A 54 2.32 -6.30 -5.15
C ARG A 54 2.13 -5.31 -4.02
N PHE A 55 3.05 -5.31 -3.06
CA PHE A 55 3.17 -4.31 -2.02
C PHE A 55 4.50 -3.57 -2.17
N PRO A 56 4.50 -2.30 -2.62
CA PRO A 56 5.72 -1.51 -2.76
C PRO A 56 6.06 -0.79 -1.45
N HIS A 57 7.27 -1.00 -0.91
CA HIS A 57 7.71 -0.23 0.27
C HIS A 57 7.89 1.24 -0.03
N LEU A 58 8.33 1.61 -1.23
CA LEU A 58 8.67 2.99 -1.59
C LEU A 58 7.49 3.92 -1.30
N ALA A 59 6.35 3.68 -1.96
CA ALA A 59 5.13 4.48 -1.79
C ALA A 59 4.60 4.54 -0.34
N HIS A 60 4.92 3.54 0.49
CA HIS A 60 4.52 3.54 1.89
C HIS A 60 5.54 4.25 2.80
N THR A 61 6.83 4.21 2.45
CA THR A 61 7.94 4.69 3.30
C THR A 61 8.43 6.09 2.93
N GLU A 62 7.93 6.68 1.84
CA GLU A 62 8.17 8.10 1.53
C GLU A 62 7.54 9.04 2.56
N TRP A 63 6.47 8.60 3.23
CA TRP A 63 5.80 9.38 4.28
C TRP A 63 5.65 8.62 5.61
N LEU A 64 5.69 7.28 5.63
CA LEU A 64 5.61 6.50 6.87
C LEU A 64 6.97 5.92 7.26
N THR A 65 7.12 5.64 8.55
CA THR A 65 8.29 4.97 9.11
C THR A 65 8.01 3.48 9.31
N CYS A 66 9.07 2.69 9.49
CA CYS A 66 8.96 1.25 9.75
C CYS A 66 8.01 0.93 10.91
N ALA A 67 8.02 1.76 11.96
CA ALA A 67 7.21 1.59 13.17
C ALA A 67 5.71 1.79 12.93
N ASN A 68 5.32 2.44 11.84
CA ASN A 68 3.90 2.56 11.48
C ASN A 68 3.29 1.21 11.09
N CYS A 69 4.11 0.26 10.63
CA CYS A 69 3.67 -1.05 10.15
C CYS A 69 4.18 -2.19 11.02
N HIS A 70 5.44 -2.13 11.47
CA HIS A 70 6.12 -3.24 12.13
C HIS A 70 6.37 -2.96 13.62
N PRO A 71 6.26 -3.99 14.49
CA PRO A 71 5.74 -5.32 14.21
C PRO A 71 4.20 -5.41 14.33
N LEU A 72 3.54 -4.28 14.62
CA LEU A 72 2.15 -4.26 15.10
C LEU A 72 1.13 -4.72 14.06
N ILE A 73 1.24 -4.24 12.82
CA ILE A 73 0.32 -4.58 11.73
C ILE A 73 0.86 -5.77 10.95
N PHE A 74 2.17 -5.78 10.70
CA PHE A 74 2.86 -6.86 10.00
C PHE A 74 4.07 -7.30 10.79
N ILE A 75 4.25 -8.60 10.94
CA ILE A 75 5.50 -9.20 11.40
C ILE A 75 6.45 -9.23 10.20
N PRO A 76 7.68 -8.69 10.29
CA PRO A 76 8.66 -8.66 9.19
C PRO A 76 9.29 -10.04 8.98
N GLN A 77 8.46 -11.05 8.77
CA GLN A 77 8.84 -12.45 8.60
C GLN A 77 7.95 -13.09 7.53
N LYS A 78 8.58 -13.79 6.60
CA LYS A 78 7.87 -14.51 5.54
C LYS A 78 6.90 -15.54 6.14
N GLY A 79 5.64 -15.48 5.71
CA GLY A 79 4.61 -16.43 6.15
C GLY A 79 4.02 -16.17 7.55
N ALA A 80 4.47 -15.14 8.27
CA ALA A 80 3.99 -14.85 9.62
C ALA A 80 2.65 -14.09 9.68
N ASN A 81 2.18 -13.57 8.54
CA ASN A 81 0.99 -12.71 8.47
C ASN A 81 -0.15 -13.44 7.73
N PRO A 82 -1.21 -13.91 8.42
CA PRO A 82 -2.36 -14.56 7.79
C PRO A 82 -3.32 -13.54 7.17
N ILE A 83 -2.85 -12.84 6.14
CA ILE A 83 -3.61 -11.81 5.43
C ILE A 83 -4.72 -12.44 4.60
N SER A 84 -5.93 -11.91 4.71
CA SER A 84 -7.07 -12.26 3.88
C SER A 84 -7.90 -11.02 3.53
N MET A 85 -8.71 -11.08 2.48
CA MET A 85 -9.63 -9.98 2.17
C MET A 85 -10.68 -9.76 3.27
N SER A 86 -11.11 -10.81 3.98
CA SER A 86 -12.03 -10.66 5.11
C SER A 86 -11.40 -9.89 6.27
N ALA A 87 -10.14 -10.19 6.61
CA ALA A 87 -9.36 -9.44 7.61
C ALA A 87 -9.17 -7.97 7.19
N ILE A 88 -8.85 -7.72 5.92
CA ILE A 88 -8.71 -6.37 5.36
C ILE A 88 -10.03 -5.58 5.49
N ILE A 89 -11.17 -6.19 5.16
CA ILE A 89 -12.49 -5.54 5.29
C ILE A 89 -12.81 -5.24 6.77
N GLN A 90 -12.36 -6.09 7.69
CA GLN A 90 -12.50 -5.89 9.13
C GLN A 90 -11.53 -4.86 9.73
N GLY A 91 -10.67 -4.25 8.89
CA GLY A 91 -9.75 -3.19 9.31
C GLY A 91 -8.39 -3.69 9.78
N GLU A 92 -8.03 -4.93 9.49
CA GLU A 92 -6.71 -5.50 9.78
C GLU A 92 -5.77 -5.39 8.57
N TYR A 93 -4.47 -5.56 8.79
CA TYR A 93 -3.44 -5.51 7.74
C TYR A 93 -3.55 -4.25 6.86
N CYS A 94 -3.76 -4.42 5.55
CA CYS A 94 -3.95 -3.32 4.61
C CYS A 94 -5.14 -2.43 4.99
N GLY A 95 -6.19 -3.03 5.58
CA GLY A 95 -7.42 -2.36 6.00
C GLY A 95 -7.26 -1.43 7.20
N VAL A 96 -6.12 -1.47 7.90
CA VAL A 96 -5.79 -0.46 8.93
C VAL A 96 -5.81 0.93 8.31
N CYS A 97 -5.35 1.05 7.06
CA CYS A 97 -5.23 2.33 6.34
C CYS A 97 -6.17 2.43 5.12
N HIS A 98 -6.24 1.39 4.27
CA HIS A 98 -7.04 1.38 3.05
C HIS A 98 -8.54 1.37 3.37
N GLY A 99 -9.25 2.41 2.95
CA GLY A 99 -10.66 2.65 3.29
C GLY A 99 -10.88 3.70 4.39
N LYS A 100 -9.80 4.15 5.06
CA LYS A 100 -9.85 5.23 6.07
C LYS A 100 -9.03 6.45 5.65
N VAL A 101 -7.78 6.21 5.30
CA VAL A 101 -6.81 7.26 4.92
C VAL A 101 -6.22 7.05 3.52
N ALA A 102 -6.38 5.86 2.96
CA ALA A 102 -6.03 5.51 1.58
C ALA A 102 -7.26 4.96 0.84
N PHE A 103 -7.11 4.69 -0.47
CA PHE A 103 -8.20 4.19 -1.30
C PHE A 103 -8.87 2.92 -0.72
N PRO A 104 -10.18 2.73 -0.90
CA PRO A 104 -10.89 1.56 -0.39
C PRO A 104 -10.48 0.29 -1.15
N PRO A 105 -10.17 -0.82 -0.44
CA PRO A 105 -9.69 -2.05 -1.06
C PRO A 105 -10.79 -2.80 -1.83
N THR A 106 -12.06 -2.51 -1.55
CA THR A 106 -13.23 -3.18 -2.14
C THR A 106 -13.61 -2.69 -3.55
N MET A 107 -13.06 -1.56 -4.00
CA MET A 107 -13.40 -0.96 -5.30
C MET A 107 -12.22 -0.89 -6.28
N ASN A 108 -11.03 -1.23 -5.81
CA ASN A 108 -9.76 -0.97 -6.50
C ASN A 108 -8.86 -2.22 -6.56
N CYS A 109 -9.44 -3.39 -6.84
CA CYS A 109 -8.74 -4.69 -6.76
C CYS A 109 -7.40 -4.70 -7.51
N GLY A 110 -7.38 -4.15 -8.74
CA GLY A 110 -6.20 -4.12 -9.61
C GLY A 110 -5.05 -3.24 -9.11
N ARG A 111 -5.27 -2.34 -8.14
CA ARG A 111 -4.18 -1.57 -7.53
C ARG A 111 -3.25 -2.45 -6.70
N CYS A 112 -3.79 -3.49 -6.08
CA CYS A 112 -3.01 -4.46 -5.31
C CYS A 112 -2.69 -5.68 -6.17
N HIS A 113 -3.71 -6.28 -6.77
CA HIS A 113 -3.63 -7.47 -7.62
C HIS A 113 -3.10 -7.12 -9.02
N SER A 114 -1.81 -6.78 -9.09
CA SER A 114 -1.17 -6.20 -10.28
C SER A 114 -0.08 -7.09 -10.90
N VAL A 115 0.21 -8.24 -10.31
CA VAL A 115 1.24 -9.17 -10.81
C VAL A 115 0.57 -10.44 -11.30
N ALA A 116 0.82 -10.84 -12.54
CA ALA A 116 0.20 -12.01 -13.14
C ALA A 116 0.46 -13.29 -12.31
N ASN A 117 -0.53 -14.18 -12.28
CA ASN A 117 -0.35 -15.52 -11.75
C ASN A 117 0.47 -16.34 -12.75
N GLU A 118 1.39 -17.17 -12.26
CA GLU A 118 2.20 -18.06 -13.10
C GLU A 118 1.33 -19.03 -13.93
N VAL A 119 0.09 -19.30 -13.49
CA VAL A 119 -0.92 -20.12 -14.19
C VAL A 119 -1.47 -19.46 -15.47
N GLY A 120 -1.34 -18.14 -15.62
CA GLY A 120 -1.81 -17.40 -16.79
C GLY A 120 -0.88 -17.46 -18.01
N LEU A 121 0.33 -18.00 -17.85
CA LEU A 121 1.36 -18.09 -18.91
C LEU A 121 1.36 -19.44 -19.66
N LEU A 122 0.49 -20.37 -19.26
CA LEU A 122 0.34 -21.69 -19.88
C LEU A 122 -0.94 -21.81 -20.72
N ARG A 123 -1.50 -20.69 -21.17
CA ARG A 123 -2.58 -20.64 -22.16
C ARG A 123 -2.13 -19.89 -23.41
#